data_AF-A0AAD7J5Q0-F1
#
_entry.id   AF-A0AAD7J5Q0-F1
#
_cell.length_a   1.000
_cell.length_b   1.000
_cell.length_c   1.000
_cell.angle_alpha   90.00
_cell.angle_beta   90.00
_cell.angle_gamma   90.00
#
_symmetry.space_group_name_H-M   'P 1'
#
loop_
_entity.id
_entity.type
_entity.pdbx_description
1 polymer ?
#
loop_
_entity_poly.entity_id
_entity_poly.type
_entity_poly.pdbx_seq_one_letter_code
_entity_poly.pdbx_strand_id
1 'polypeptide(L)' 'ESSKDERTIFRKRGRAPSGHRAEIEADFVRGDRYSILAAITVDGYIGTRIVQGSVDS' A
#
# COMPACT_ATOMS: atom_id res chain seq x y z
N GLU A 1 4.38 2.98 6.09
CA GLU A 1 4.33 1.75 5.26
C GLU A 1 4.15 2.17 3.81
N SER A 2 4.92 1.60 2.89
CA SER A 2 4.72 1.76 1.45
C SER A 2 4.37 0.40 0.86
N SER A 3 3.22 0.29 0.21
CA SER A 3 2.79 -0.94 -0.47
C SER A 3 2.06 -0.54 -1.75
N LYS A 4 2.65 -0.86 -2.91
CA LYS A 4 1.99 -0.66 -4.20
C LYS A 4 0.99 -1.79 -4.42
N ASP A 5 -0.30 -1.48 -4.42
CA ASP A 5 -1.35 -2.41 -4.84
C ASP A 5 -2.18 -1.79 -5.96
N GLU A 6 -2.01 -2.32 -7.18
CA GLU A 6 -2.71 -1.83 -8.36
C GLU A 6 -4.22 -2.06 -8.29
N ARG A 7 -4.71 -3.03 -7.49
CA ARG A 7 -6.15 -3.21 -7.25
C ARG A 7 -6.78 -1.95 -6.66
N THR A 8 -6.04 -1.24 -5.82
CA THR A 8 -6.53 -0.02 -5.17
C THR A 8 -6.80 1.08 -6.18
N ILE A 9 -5.93 1.23 -7.18
CA ILE A 9 -6.10 2.25 -8.23
C ILE A 9 -7.31 1.90 -9.10
N PHE A 10 -7.40 0.66 -9.57
CA PHE A 10 -8.51 0.22 -10.42
C PHE A 10 -9.86 0.29 -9.69
N ARG A 11 -9.92 -0.03 -8.39
CA ARG A 11 -11.15 0.15 -7.60
C ARG A 11 -11.50 1.62 -7.36
N LYS A 12 -10.52 2.47 -7.05
CA LYS A 12 -10.78 3.90 -6.75
C LYS A 12 -11.10 4.73 -7.99
N ARG A 13 -10.59 4.33 -9.16
CA ARG A 13 -10.69 5.11 -10.39
C ARG A 13 -11.50 4.44 -11.50
N GLY A 14 -11.88 3.18 -11.33
CA GLY A 14 -12.77 2.49 -12.24
C GLY A 14 -14.12 3.21 -12.36
N ARG A 15 -14.60 3.38 -13.59
CA ARG A 15 -15.89 4.00 -13.87
C ARG A 15 -16.72 3.07 -14.73
N ALA A 16 -18.02 3.04 -14.46
CA ALA A 16 -19.02 2.41 -15.31
C ALA A 16 -20.23 3.34 -15.45
N PRO A 17 -21.01 3.22 -16.54
CA PRO A 17 -22.31 3.88 -16.64
C PRO A 17 -23.22 3.56 -15.45
N SER A 18 -24.19 4.43 -15.17
CA SER A 18 -25.17 4.18 -14.12
C SER A 18 -25.88 2.84 -14.34
N GLY A 19 -26.07 2.08 -13.27
CA GLY A 19 -26.65 0.73 -13.31
C GLY A 19 -25.69 -0.39 -13.74
N HIS A 20 -24.43 -0.09 -14.05
CA HIS A 20 -23.45 -1.09 -14.48
C HIS A 20 -22.30 -1.24 -13.48
N ARG A 21 -21.80 -2.47 -13.36
CA ARG A 21 -20.60 -2.75 -12.56
C ARG A 21 -19.36 -2.37 -13.36
N ALA A 22 -18.42 -1.68 -12.73
CA ALA A 22 -17.09 -1.49 -13.31
C ALA A 22 -16.31 -2.80 -13.21
N GLU A 23 -16.15 -3.47 -14.35
CA GLU A 23 -15.35 -4.69 -14.50
C GLU A 23 -14.10 -4.36 -15.31
N ILE A 24 -12.96 -4.88 -14.86
CA ILE A 24 -11.69 -4.69 -15.53
C ILE A 24 -10.86 -5.96 -15.40
N GLU A 25 -10.32 -6.40 -16.53
CA GLU A 25 -9.32 -7.44 -16.61
C GLU A 25 -7.95 -6.75 -16.74
N ALA A 26 -7.12 -6.91 -15.72
CA ALA A 26 -5.80 -6.33 -15.66
C ALA A 26 -4.90 -7.19 -14.76
N ASP A 27 -3.61 -7.21 -15.05
CA ASP A 27 -2.62 -7.79 -14.16
C ASP A 27 -2.56 -6.95 -12.89
N PHE A 28 -3.08 -7.50 -11.79
CA PHE A 28 -3.04 -6.84 -10.49
C PHE A 28 -1.70 -7.08 -9.81
N VAL A 29 -0.67 -6.35 -10.24
CA VAL A 29 0.66 -6.50 -9.66
C VAL A 29 0.68 -5.88 -8.26
N ARG A 30 1.07 -6.69 -7.28
CA ARG A 30 1.47 -6.19 -5.95
C ARG A 30 2.96 -5.89 -6.01
N GLY A 31 3.32 -4.62 -5.87
CA GLY A 31 4.72 -4.22 -5.77
C GLY A 31 5.29 -4.53 -4.40
N ASP A 32 6.58 -4.22 -4.22
CA ASP A 32 7.26 -4.42 -2.95
C ASP A 32 6.56 -3.67 -1.80
N ARG A 33 6.41 -4.37 -0.69
CA ARG A 33 5.95 -3.79 0.57
C ARG A 33 7.17 -3.45 1.41
N TYR A 34 7.21 -2.24 1.94
CA TYR A 34 8.21 -1.80 2.91
C TYR A 34 7.52 -1.28 4.17
N SER A 35 7.90 -1.86 5.30
CA SER A 35 7.52 -1.42 6.64
C SER A 35 8.63 -0.56 7.22
N ILE A 36 8.27 0.62 7.73
CA ILE A 36 9.22 1.54 8.39
C ILE A 36 8.88 1.55 9.87
N LEU A 37 9.83 1.15 10.69
CA LEU A 37 9.75 1.18 12.13
C LEU A 37 10.56 2.37 12.66
N ALA A 38 9.84 3.26 13.30
CA ALA A 38 10.36 4.47 13.89
C ALA A 38 10.50 4.32 15.40
N ALA A 39 11.72 4.45 15.91
CA ALA A 39 11.96 4.67 17.32
C ALA A 39 11.93 6.19 17.59
N ILE A 40 10.95 6.64 18.38
CA ILE A 40 10.68 8.06 18.64
C ILE A 40 10.72 8.29 20.15
N THR A 41 11.39 9.37 20.55
CA THR A 41 11.42 9.94 21.90
C THR A 41 10.71 11.29 21.90
N VAL A 42 10.55 11.88 23.09
CA VAL A 42 9.95 13.22 23.25
C VAL A 42 10.75 14.30 22.49
N ASP A 43 12.06 14.10 22.37
CA ASP A 43 12.99 15.00 21.67
C ASP A 43 13.10 14.69 20.16
N GLY A 44 12.35 13.70 19.68
CA GLY A 44 12.27 13.33 18.28
C GLY A 44 12.80 11.92 17.97
N TYR A 45 13.20 11.72 16.73
CA TYR A 45 13.49 10.42 16.15
C TYR A 45 14.88 9.90 16.55
N ILE A 46 14.95 8.72 17.17
CA ILE A 46 16.20 8.11 17.64
C ILE A 46 16.71 6.96 16.77
N GLY A 47 15.88 6.42 15.87
CA GLY A 47 16.32 5.34 14.99
C GLY A 47 15.26 4.84 14.03
N THR A 48 15.69 4.42 12.83
CA THR A 48 14.82 3.87 11.79
C THR A 48 15.24 2.45 11.44
N ARG A 49 14.27 1.57 11.28
CA ARG A 49 14.46 0.28 10.64
C ARG A 49 13.49 0.15 9.48
N ILE A 50 14.03 -0.10 8.29
CA ILE A 50 13.26 -0.39 7.09
C ILE A 50 13.29 -1.90 6.88
N VAL A 51 12.12 -2.51 6.77
CA VAL A 51 11.95 -3.95 6.55
C VAL A 51 11.19 -4.13 5.24
N GLN A 52 11.70 -4.96 4.34
CA GLN A 52 10.93 -5.42 3.18
C GLN A 52 9.93 -6.47 3.66
N GLY A 53 8.65 -6.25 3.39
CA GLY A 53 7.54 -7.08 3.85
C GLY A 53 6.93 -6.61 5.18
N SER A 54 6.35 -7.56 5.91
CA SER A 54 5.78 -7.33 7.24
C SER A 54 6.89 -7.34 8.30
N VAL A 55 6.61 -6.77 9.46
CA VAL A 55 7.44 -6.93 10.65
C VAL A 55 6.93 -8.16 11.40
N ASP A 56 7.81 -9.13 11.62
CA ASP A 56 7.51 -10.30 12.46
C ASP A 56 7.66 -9.93 13.95
N SER A 57 6.84 -10.55 14.80
CA SER A 57 6.79 -10.35 16.26
C SER A 57 7.82 -11.17 17.01
#